data_AF-A0A520PUR9-F1
#
_entry.id   AF-A0A520PUR9-F1
#
_cell.length_a   1.000
_cell.length_b   1.000
_cell.length_c   1.000
_cell.angle_alpha   90.00
_cell.angle_beta   90.00
_cell.angle_gamma   90.00
#
_symmetry.space_group_name_H-M   'P 1'
#
loop_
_entity.id
_entity.type
_entity.pdbx_description
1 polymer ?
#
loop_
_entity_poly.entity_id
_entity_poly.type
_entity_poly.pdbx_seq_one_letter_code
_entity_poly.pdbx_strand_id
1 'polypeptide(L)'
;MSESEAVEQFERGLSAVAGAQASAFADAKSEQALREANAKLVGPQGELTKLLKLMPKLPKDRRRELGQRANAVKTEIQKAFEGALEQLARAEREAELTGPALDVTLPGR
;
A
#
# COMPACT_ATOMS: atom_id res chain seq x y z
N MET A 1 -4.13 -10.24 -30.65
CA MET A 1 -3.66 -10.12 -29.25
C MET A 1 -4.22 -8.80 -28.77
N SER A 2 -5.37 -8.91 -28.12
CA SER A 2 -6.39 -7.84 -28.07
C SER A 2 -6.11 -6.84 -26.97
N GLU A 3 -6.51 -5.58 -27.20
CA GLU A 3 -6.45 -4.50 -26.21
C GLU A 3 -7.07 -4.87 -24.84
N SER A 4 -8.00 -5.83 -24.82
CA SER A 4 -8.59 -6.40 -23.61
C SER A 4 -7.60 -7.17 -22.73
N GLU A 5 -6.64 -7.91 -23.29
CA GLU A 5 -5.73 -8.77 -22.50
C GLU A 5 -4.81 -7.94 -21.59
N ALA A 6 -4.33 -6.80 -22.09
CA ALA A 6 -3.49 -5.89 -21.31
C ALA A 6 -4.27 -5.20 -20.18
N VAL A 7 -5.55 -4.88 -20.43
CA VAL A 7 -6.45 -4.30 -19.43
C VAL A 7 -6.75 -5.32 -18.35
N GLU A 8 -7.12 -6.54 -18.72
CA GLU A 8 -7.38 -7.64 -17.78
C GLU A 8 -6.14 -7.98 -16.95
N GLN A 9 -4.95 -7.97 -17.55
CA GLN A 9 -3.70 -8.18 -16.82
C GLN A 9 -3.47 -7.09 -15.76
N PHE A 10 -3.75 -5.84 -16.09
CA PHE A 10 -3.61 -4.72 -15.16
C PHE A 10 -4.66 -4.78 -14.04
N GLU A 11 -5.91 -5.08 -14.36
CA GLU A 11 -6.99 -5.22 -13.37
C GLU A 11 -6.75 -6.40 -12.43
N ARG A 12 -6.30 -7.55 -12.95
CA ARG A 12 -5.84 -8.68 -12.12
C ARG A 12 -4.71 -8.27 -11.20
N GLY A 13 -3.72 -7.52 -11.72
CA GLY A 13 -2.62 -7.02 -10.92
C GLY A 13 -3.10 -6.11 -9.78
N LEU A 14 -3.99 -5.17 -10.06
CA LEU A 14 -4.57 -4.30 -9.03
C LEU A 14 -5.30 -5.10 -7.95
N SER A 15 -6.13 -6.05 -8.37
CA SER A 15 -6.89 -6.89 -7.43
C SER A 15 -5.97 -7.78 -6.60
N ALA A 16 -4.88 -8.28 -7.18
CA ALA A 16 -3.86 -9.04 -6.46
C ALA A 16 -3.14 -8.17 -5.42
N VAL A 17 -2.77 -6.93 -5.76
CA VAL A 17 -2.15 -5.98 -4.84
C VAL A 17 -3.09 -5.63 -3.68
N ALA A 18 -4.37 -5.38 -3.95
CA ALA A 18 -5.36 -5.11 -2.91
C ALA A 18 -5.54 -6.31 -1.96
N GLY A 19 -5.63 -7.52 -2.50
CA GLY A 19 -5.70 -8.74 -1.69
C GLY A 19 -4.43 -8.99 -0.87
N ALA A 20 -3.26 -8.78 -1.48
CA ALA A 20 -1.96 -8.89 -0.81
C ALA A 20 -1.82 -7.84 0.30
N GLN A 21 -2.34 -6.61 0.10
CA GLN A 21 -2.36 -5.60 1.14
C GLN A 21 -3.19 -6.03 2.35
N ALA A 22 -4.41 -6.50 2.14
CA ALA A 22 -5.26 -6.92 3.26
C ALA A 22 -4.59 -8.02 4.09
N SER A 23 -3.99 -9.02 3.43
CA SER A 23 -3.25 -10.08 4.11
C SER A 23 -1.98 -9.58 4.79
N ALA A 24 -1.19 -8.74 4.12
CA ALA A 24 0.09 -8.27 4.66
C ALA A 24 -0.11 -7.32 5.84
N PHE A 25 -1.17 -6.50 5.83
CA PHE A 25 -1.49 -5.62 6.97
C PHE A 25 -2.11 -6.40 8.12
N ALA A 26 -2.88 -7.45 7.83
CA ALA A 26 -3.39 -8.35 8.87
C ALA A 26 -2.27 -9.15 9.57
N ASP A 27 -1.23 -9.53 8.84
CA ASP A 27 -0.07 -10.26 9.40
C ASP A 27 0.94 -9.33 10.08
N ALA A 28 0.94 -8.05 9.70
CA ALA A 28 1.85 -7.06 10.26
C ALA A 28 1.50 -6.68 11.70
N LYS A 29 2.21 -7.29 12.66
CA LYS A 29 2.07 -7.03 14.11
C LYS A 29 2.96 -5.91 14.64
N SER A 30 3.75 -5.27 13.79
CA SER A 30 4.67 -4.20 14.17
C SER A 30 4.75 -3.15 13.08
N GLU A 31 5.17 -1.94 13.47
CA GLU A 31 5.34 -0.83 12.54
C GLU A 31 6.30 -1.19 11.39
N GLN A 32 7.38 -1.92 11.72
CA GLN A 32 8.36 -2.39 10.74
C GLN A 32 7.74 -3.33 9.72
N ALA A 33 6.93 -4.31 10.15
CA ALA A 33 6.24 -5.23 9.25
C ALA A 33 5.23 -4.51 8.34
N LEU A 34 4.50 -3.53 8.89
CA LEU A 34 3.58 -2.67 8.13
C LEU A 34 4.32 -1.85 7.07
N ARG A 35 5.48 -1.25 7.43
CA ARG A 35 6.33 -0.49 6.50
C ARG A 35 6.89 -1.37 5.39
N GLU A 36 7.36 -2.57 5.73
CA GLU A 36 7.85 -3.54 4.75
C GLU A 36 6.75 -4.01 3.79
N ALA A 37 5.56 -4.32 4.31
CA ALA A 37 4.40 -4.67 3.50
C ALA A 37 4.03 -3.52 2.56
N ASN A 38 3.90 -2.29 3.08
CA ASN A 38 3.61 -1.10 2.29
C ASN A 38 4.64 -0.87 1.18
N ALA A 39 5.95 -1.00 1.50
CA ALA A 39 7.03 -0.86 0.53
C ALA A 39 6.99 -1.92 -0.59
N LYS A 40 6.60 -3.16 -0.27
CA LYS A 40 6.42 -4.24 -1.27
C LYS A 40 5.21 -4.01 -2.20
N LEU A 41 4.21 -3.25 -1.75
CA LEU A 41 2.98 -3.02 -2.51
C LEU A 41 3.05 -1.71 -3.31
N VAL A 42 3.23 -0.59 -2.62
CA VAL A 42 3.19 0.78 -3.19
C VAL A 42 4.56 1.45 -3.27
N GLY A 43 5.61 0.82 -2.76
CA GLY A 43 6.96 1.38 -2.76
C GLY A 43 7.60 1.49 -4.15
N PRO A 44 8.86 1.95 -4.21
CA PRO A 44 9.58 2.19 -5.47
C PRO A 44 9.80 0.92 -6.30
N GLN A 45 9.85 -0.25 -5.65
CA GLN A 45 9.90 -1.56 -6.29
C GLN A 45 8.59 -2.36 -6.14
N GLY A 46 7.53 -1.70 -5.66
CA GLY A 46 6.28 -2.35 -5.33
C GLY A 46 5.53 -2.86 -6.55
N GLU A 47 4.65 -3.84 -6.34
CA GLU A 47 3.81 -4.40 -7.39
C GLU A 47 2.96 -3.33 -8.10
N LEU A 48 2.42 -2.35 -7.35
CA LEU A 48 1.64 -1.27 -7.94
C LEU A 48 2.51 -0.40 -8.87
N THR A 49 3.73 -0.07 -8.46
CA THR A 49 4.68 0.70 -9.28
C THR A 49 5.09 -0.07 -10.54
N LYS A 50 5.24 -1.40 -10.44
CA LYS A 50 5.49 -2.27 -11.62
C LYS A 50 4.30 -2.28 -12.57
N LEU A 51 3.07 -2.34 -12.06
CA LEU A 51 1.85 -2.23 -12.86
C LEU A 51 1.77 -0.86 -13.55
N LEU A 52 2.05 0.22 -12.82
CA LEU A 52 2.07 1.58 -13.39
C LEU A 52 3.07 1.71 -14.56
N LYS A 53 4.20 1.01 -14.51
CA LYS A 53 5.16 0.95 -15.65
C LYS A 53 4.63 0.21 -16.87
N LEU A 54 3.61 -0.64 -16.71
CA LEU A 54 2.92 -1.31 -17.81
C LEU A 54 1.80 -0.45 -18.42
N MET A 55 1.42 0.68 -17.79
CA MET A 55 0.43 1.63 -18.35
C MET A 55 0.67 2.10 -19.78
N PRO A 56 1.91 2.36 -20.27
CA PRO A 56 2.13 2.70 -21.68
C PRO A 56 1.64 1.62 -22.66
N LYS A 57 1.51 0.36 -22.23
CA LYS A 57 0.93 -0.72 -23.05
C LYS A 57 -0.60 -0.71 -23.08
N LEU A 58 -1.25 0.04 -22.21
CA LEU A 58 -2.71 0.14 -22.17
C LEU A 58 -3.23 1.09 -23.26
N PRO A 59 -4.45 0.87 -23.78
CA PRO A 59 -5.11 1.78 -24.70
C PRO A 59 -5.42 3.12 -24.03
N LYS A 60 -5.36 4.23 -24.79
CA LYS A 60 -5.58 5.60 -24.27
C LYS A 60 -6.93 5.77 -23.57
N ASP A 61 -7.95 5.09 -24.08
CA ASP A 61 -9.32 5.16 -23.56
C ASP A 61 -9.41 4.64 -22.12
N ARG A 62 -8.76 3.50 -21.83
CA ARG A 62 -8.76 2.85 -20.51
C ARG A 62 -7.66 3.35 -19.59
N ARG A 63 -6.58 3.97 -20.11
CA ARG A 63 -5.47 4.51 -19.29
C ARG A 63 -5.95 5.45 -18.19
N ARG A 64 -6.93 6.32 -18.50
CA ARG A 64 -7.43 7.29 -17.51
C ARG A 64 -8.17 6.57 -16.39
N GLU A 65 -9.08 5.65 -16.73
CA GLU A 65 -9.85 4.87 -15.76
C GLU A 65 -8.92 3.99 -14.89
N LEU A 66 -8.02 3.25 -15.52
CA LEU A 66 -7.07 2.36 -14.82
C LEU A 66 -6.05 3.14 -13.97
N GLY A 67 -5.60 4.30 -14.45
CA GLY A 67 -4.73 5.20 -13.68
C GLY A 67 -5.45 5.80 -12.47
N GLN A 68 -6.74 6.13 -12.59
CA GLN A 68 -7.55 6.54 -11.45
C GLN A 68 -7.71 5.42 -10.44
N ARG A 69 -8.03 4.19 -10.88
CA ARG A 69 -8.11 3.02 -10.00
C ARG A 69 -6.79 2.73 -9.29
N ALA A 70 -5.67 2.80 -10.01
CA ALA A 70 -4.35 2.59 -9.42
C ALA A 70 -4.01 3.65 -8.36
N ASN A 71 -4.34 4.92 -8.62
CA ASN A 71 -4.19 5.97 -7.61
C ASN A 71 -5.15 5.78 -6.43
N ALA A 72 -6.39 5.35 -6.66
CA ALA A 72 -7.34 5.07 -5.59
C ALA A 72 -6.83 3.96 -4.66
N VAL A 73 -6.39 2.83 -5.23
CA VAL A 73 -5.77 1.73 -4.48
C VAL A 73 -4.53 2.23 -3.73
N LYS A 74 -3.66 3.02 -4.37
CA LYS A 74 -2.50 3.62 -3.68
C LYS A 74 -2.92 4.43 -2.46
N THR A 75 -3.92 5.30 -2.60
CA THR A 75 -4.44 6.14 -1.51
C THR A 75 -5.08 5.30 -0.41
N GLU A 76 -5.84 4.26 -0.74
CA GLU A 76 -6.41 3.35 0.26
C GLU A 76 -5.33 2.63 1.06
N ILE A 77 -4.30 2.11 0.38
CA ILE A 77 -3.16 1.45 1.04
C ILE A 77 -2.42 2.44 1.95
N GLN A 78 -2.22 3.68 1.51
CA GLN A 78 -1.58 4.74 2.30
C GLN A 78 -2.39 5.03 3.56
N LYS A 79 -3.71 5.24 3.42
CA LYS A 79 -4.62 5.51 4.55
C LYS A 79 -4.69 4.35 5.53
N ALA A 80 -4.78 3.12 5.04
CA ALA A 80 -4.80 1.94 5.89
C ALA A 80 -3.48 1.77 6.66
N PHE A 81 -2.35 2.12 6.03
CA PHE A 81 -1.05 2.09 6.66
C PHE A 81 -0.93 3.18 7.74
N GLU A 82 -1.30 4.42 7.42
CA GLU A 82 -1.32 5.53 8.39
C GLU A 82 -2.22 5.21 9.59
N GLY A 83 -3.44 4.72 9.35
CA GLY A 83 -4.37 4.36 10.42
C GLY A 83 -3.90 3.19 11.29
N ALA A 84 -3.18 2.21 10.72
CA ALA A 84 -2.57 1.12 11.50
C ALA A 84 -1.36 1.61 12.32
N LEU A 85 -0.56 2.50 11.75
CA LEU A 85 0.60 3.11 12.41
C LEU A 85 0.17 4.02 13.57
N GLU A 86 -0.88 4.81 13.37
CA GLU A 86 -1.51 5.61 14.43
C GLU A 86 -2.08 4.73 15.55
N GLN A 87 -2.72 3.60 15.22
CA GLN A 87 -3.22 2.64 16.21
C GLN A 87 -2.10 2.02 17.04
N LEU A 88 -1.00 1.60 16.39
CA LEU A 88 0.19 1.09 17.07
C LEU A 88 0.80 2.15 17.99
N ALA A 89 1.04 3.36 17.48
CA ALA A 89 1.58 4.47 18.25
C ALA A 89 0.68 4.86 19.44
N ARG A 90 -0.65 4.77 19.27
CA ARG A 90 -1.62 5.02 20.34
C ARG A 90 -1.58 3.91 21.39
N ALA A 91 -1.54 2.66 20.97
CA ALA A 91 -1.41 1.50 21.87
C ALA A 91 -0.10 1.53 22.66
N GLU A 92 1.01 1.92 22.01
CA GLU A 92 2.31 2.10 22.67
C GLU A 92 2.27 3.24 23.69
N ARG A 93 1.71 4.41 23.36
CA ARG A 93 1.56 5.52 24.33
C ARG A 93 0.64 5.16 25.51
N GLU A 94 -0.45 4.44 25.25
CA GLU A 94 -1.33 3.94 26.32
C GLU A 94 -0.60 2.93 27.22
N ALA A 95 0.28 2.09 26.65
CA ALA A 95 1.16 1.22 27.41
C ALA A 95 2.22 2.00 28.20
N GLU A 96 2.81 3.05 27.61
CA GLU A 96 3.78 3.96 28.27
C GLU A 96 3.17 4.76 29.43
N LEU A 97 1.86 5.06 29.39
CA LEU A 97 1.14 5.63 30.54
C LEU A 97 1.03 4.64 31.72
N THR A 98 1.26 3.35 31.49
CA THR A 98 1.25 2.27 32.50
C THR A 98 2.62 1.60 32.74
N GLY A 99 3.69 2.00 32.06
CA GLY A 99 5.05 1.44 32.20
C GLY A 99 6.13 2.32 31.55
N PRO A 100 7.40 2.27 32.01
CA PRO A 100 8.41 3.30 31.72
C PRO A 100 8.69 3.47 30.21
N ALA A 101 8.62 4.73 29.79
CA ALA A 101 8.70 5.24 28.42
C ALA A 101 9.89 4.68 27.61
N LEU A 102 9.63 4.22 26.39
CA LEU A 102 10.65 3.75 25.47
C LEU A 102 10.63 4.60 24.19
N ASP A 103 11.60 5.51 24.16
CA ASP A 103 12.10 6.34 23.07
C ASP A 103 11.75 5.88 21.63
N VAL A 104 10.89 6.66 20.95
CA VAL A 104 10.77 6.66 19.47
C VAL A 104 11.06 8.05 18.90
N THR A 105 12.35 8.41 18.98
CA THR A 105 13.02 9.37 18.11
C THR A 105 12.79 9.06 16.62
N LEU A 106 11.83 9.74 15.99
CA LEU A 106 11.87 9.99 14.54
C LEU A 106 11.72 11.49 14.29
N PRO A 107 12.79 12.18 13.83
CA PRO A 107 12.75 13.61 13.58
C PRO A 107 11.91 13.89 12.31
N GLY A 108 10.79 14.57 12.50
CA GLY A 108 10.02 15.18 11.41
C GLY A 108 10.82 16.36 10.86
N ARG A 109 11.16 16.26 9.58
CA ARG A 109 11.76 17.33 8.78
C ARG A 109 10.74 18.40 8.43
#